data_AF-A0A392PR50-F1
#
_entry.id   AF-A0A392PR50-F1
#
_cell.length_a   1.000
_cell.length_b   1.000
_cell.length_c   1.000
_cell.angle_alpha   90.00
_cell.angle_beta   90.00
_cell.angle_gamma   90.00
#
_symmetry.space_group_name_H-M   'P 1'
#
loop_
_entity.id
_entity.type
_entity.pdbx_description
1 polymer ?
#
loop_
_entity_poly.entity_id
_entity_poly.type
_entity_poly.pdbx_seq_one_letter_code
_entity_poly.pdbx_strand_id
1 'polypeptide(L)' 'QWKGWNWRSEGDLYLNGAYFTASGAGASASYARASSLGAKSSAMVGTITSNAGALGCKRGRQC' A
#
# COMPACT_ATOMS: atom_id res chain seq x y z
N GLN A 1 1.10 -1.14 24.43
CA GLN A 1 0.63 -2.51 24.09
C GLN A 1 0.12 -2.50 22.64
N TRP A 2 0.98 -2.82 21.67
CA TRP A 2 0.62 -2.80 20.23
C TRP A 2 -0.01 -4.13 19.78
N LYS A 3 0.27 -5.23 20.48
CA LYS A 3 -0.21 -6.59 20.14
C LYS A 3 -1.74 -6.74 20.11
N GLY A 4 -2.48 -5.82 20.74
CA GLY A 4 -3.95 -5.77 20.67
C GLY A 4 -4.49 -5.07 19.42
N TRP A 5 -3.64 -4.46 18.60
CA TRP A 5 -4.05 -3.75 17.39
C TRP A 5 -4.19 -4.74 16.24
N ASN A 6 -5.13 -4.49 15.34
CA ASN A 6 -5.32 -5.32 14.14
C ASN A 6 -4.34 -4.93 13.03
N TRP A 7 -3.10 -5.42 13.10
CA TRP A 7 -2.08 -5.23 12.07
C TRP A 7 -2.14 -6.40 11.08
N ARG A 8 -2.32 -6.11 9.79
CA ARG A 8 -2.54 -7.11 8.75
C ARG A 8 -1.69 -6.82 7.52
N SER A 9 -1.34 -7.89 6.82
CA SER A 9 -0.74 -7.86 5.50
C SER A 9 -1.47 -8.87 4.62
N GLU A 10 -1.83 -8.46 3.40
CA GLU A 10 -2.55 -9.29 2.44
C GLU A 10 -2.12 -8.89 1.02
N GLY A 11 -1.58 -9.84 0.26
CA GLY A 11 -1.11 -9.58 -1.12
C GLY A 11 0.23 -8.84 -1.22
N ASP A 12 0.90 -8.55 -0.10
CA ASP A 12 2.22 -7.89 -0.09
C ASP A 12 3.34 -8.81 -0.57
N LEU A 13 4.34 -8.22 -1.23
CA LEU A 13 5.56 -8.91 -1.68
C LEU A 13 6.72 -8.53 -0.75
N TYR A 14 7.36 -9.55 -0.18
CA TYR A 14 8.54 -9.39 0.66
C TYR A 14 9.77 -9.97 -0.03
N LEU A 15 10.84 -9.17 -0.14
CA LEU A 15 12.10 -9.54 -0.77
C LEU A 15 13.26 -9.33 0.23
N ASN A 16 14.38 -10.03 0.02
CA ASN A 16 15.61 -9.86 0.81
C ASN A 16 15.42 -10.02 2.34
N GLY A 17 14.57 -10.96 2.76
CA GLY A 17 14.31 -11.22 4.18
C GLY A 17 13.36 -10.23 4.86
N ALA A 18 12.70 -9.35 4.10
CA ALA A 18 11.60 -8.55 4.63
C ALA A 18 10.47 -9.45 5.16
N TYR A 19 9.80 -9.01 6.22
CA TYR A 19 8.66 -9.72 6.81
C TYR A 19 7.74 -8.73 7.51
N PHE A 20 6.54 -9.19 7.84
CA PHE A 20 5.55 -8.41 8.58
C PHE A 20 5.07 -9.18 9.81
N THR A 21 5.05 -8.51 10.96
CA THR A 21 4.52 -9.06 12.21
C THR A 21 3.08 -8.63 12.38
N ALA A 22 2.15 -9.52 12.04
CA ALA A 22 0.73 -9.31 12.25
C ALA A 22 0.34 -9.38 13.74
N SER A 23 -0.77 -8.74 14.09
CA SER A 23 -1.37 -8.80 15.42
C SER A 23 -2.87 -8.61 15.41
N GLY A 24 -3.52 -8.84 16.55
CA GLY A 24 -4.96 -8.74 16.70
C GLY A 24 -5.72 -9.97 16.23
N ALA A 25 -7.05 -9.90 16.26
CA ALA A 25 -7.94 -11.04 15.95
C ALA A 25 -8.33 -11.10 14.46
N GLY A 26 -7.73 -10.26 13.62
CA GLY A 26 -8.18 -10.00 12.25
C GLY A 26 -9.27 -8.92 12.20
N ALA A 27 -9.26 -8.11 11.14
CA ALA A 27 -10.28 -7.07 10.93
C ALA A 27 -11.48 -7.63 10.15
N SER A 28 -12.69 -7.17 10.45
CA SER A 28 -13.87 -7.46 9.65
C SER A 28 -13.70 -6.93 8.22
N ALA A 29 -14.36 -7.54 7.23
CA ALA A 29 -14.31 -7.15 5.81
C ALA A 29 -14.85 -5.73 5.51
N SER A 30 -15.14 -4.94 6.54
CA SER A 30 -15.73 -3.59 6.51
C SER A 30 -14.93 -2.57 5.70
N TYR A 31 -13.63 -2.79 5.49
CA TYR A 31 -12.78 -1.92 4.67
C TYR A 31 -12.71 -2.32 3.18
N ALA A 32 -13.33 -3.45 2.79
CA ALA A 32 -13.27 -3.97 1.42
C ALA A 32 -14.00 -3.09 0.37
N ARG A 33 -14.76 -2.07 0.80
CA ARG A 33 -15.61 -1.24 -0.07
C ARG A 33 -15.29 0.25 -0.10
N ALA A 34 -14.11 0.67 0.37
CA ALA A 34 -13.76 2.09 0.39
C ALA A 34 -13.18 2.62 -0.95
N SER A 35 -12.91 1.76 -1.94
CA SER A 35 -12.35 2.17 -3.24
C SER A 35 -13.19 1.67 -4.41
N SER A 36 -13.31 2.48 -5.47
CA SER A 36 -13.93 2.10 -6.74
C SER A 36 -13.12 1.07 -7.54
N LEU A 37 -11.91 0.74 -7.08
CA LEU A 37 -10.98 -0.19 -7.69
C LEU A 37 -10.38 -1.10 -6.61
N GLY A 38 -10.38 -2.41 -6.84
CA GLY A 38 -9.67 -3.35 -5.98
C GLY A 38 -8.16 -3.13 -5.98
N ALA A 39 -7.48 -3.58 -4.92
CA ALA A 39 -6.03 -3.53 -4.85
C ALA A 39 -5.41 -4.32 -6.03
N LYS A 40 -4.38 -3.73 -6.65
CA LYS A 40 -3.59 -4.38 -7.70
C LYS A 40 -2.53 -5.28 -7.07
N SER A 41 -2.07 -6.29 -7.82
CA SER A 41 -0.96 -7.17 -7.41
C SER A 41 0.26 -6.34 -7.00
N SER A 42 0.92 -6.75 -5.91
CA SER A 42 2.17 -6.15 -5.42
C SER A 42 3.29 -6.15 -6.46
N ALA A 43 3.27 -7.07 -7.43
CA ALA A 43 4.21 -7.09 -8.56
C ALA A 43 4.12 -5.83 -9.44
N MET A 44 2.96 -5.15 -9.49
CA MET A 44 2.79 -3.91 -10.27
C MET A 44 3.23 -2.66 -9.54
N VAL A 45 3.59 -2.73 -8.24
CA VAL A 45 3.93 -1.55 -7.41
C VAL A 45 5.00 -0.71 -8.10
N GLY A 46 6.08 -1.33 -8.59
CA GLY A 46 7.16 -0.60 -9.28
C GLY A 46 6.68 0.20 -10.50
N THR A 47 5.75 -0.34 -11.29
CA THR A 47 5.19 0.37 -12.45
C THR A 47 4.24 1.49 -12.03
N ILE A 48 3.31 1.22 -11.10
CA ILE A 48 2.27 2.20 -10.73
C ILE A 48 2.84 3.38 -9.93
N THR A 49 3.97 3.20 -9.23
CA THR A 49 4.66 4.27 -8.50
C THR A 49 5.87 4.83 -9.25
N SER A 50 6.10 4.43 -10.50
CA SER A 50 7.28 4.84 -11.28
C SER A 50 7.42 6.36 -11.44
N ASN A 51 6.30 7.07 -11.48
CA ASN A 51 6.24 8.54 -11.58
C ASN A 51 5.82 9.21 -10.25
N ALA A 52 5.98 8.53 -9.11
CA ALA A 52 5.65 9.11 -7.82
C ALA A 52 6.60 10.27 -7.47
N GLY A 53 6.05 11.31 -6.83
CA GLY A 53 6.79 12.51 -6.43
C GLY A 53 6.21 13.78 -7.03
N ALA A 54 6.86 14.91 -6.75
CA ALA A 54 6.47 16.18 -7.36
C ALA A 54 6.77 16.16 -8.87
N LEU A 55 5.86 16.74 -9.66
CA LEU A 55 6.12 16.98 -11.07
C LEU A 55 7.33 17.90 -11.22
N GLY A 56 8.13 17.69 -12.28
CA GLY A 56 9.29 18.51 -12.64
C GLY A 56 8.92 19.89 -13.18
N CYS A 57 8.05 20.59 -12.47
CA CYS A 57 7.49 21.88 -12.82
C CYS A 57 8.57 22.96 -12.93
N LYS A 58 8.43 23.83 -13.94
CA LYS A 58 9.27 25.02 -14.09
C LYS A 58 8.38 26.27 -14.09
N ARG A 59 8.86 27.33 -13.43
CA ARG A 59 8.17 28.62 -13.41
C ARG A 59 7.88 29.09 -14.84
N GLY A 60 6.64 29.46 -15.12
CA GLY A 60 6.20 29.89 -16.45
C GLY A 60 5.86 28.76 -17.44
N ARG A 61 5.83 27.48 -17.01
CA ARG A 61 5.36 26.34 -17.81
C ARG A 61 4.29 25.56 -17.05
N GLN A 62 3.32 25.04 -17.78
CA GLN A 62 2.32 24.14 -17.20
C GLN A 62 2.95 22.81 -16.78
N CYS A 63 2.38 22.27 -15.72
CA CYS A 63 2.43 20.88 -15.31
C CYS A 63 0.99 20.37 -15.36
#